data_AF-A0AAW7YC68-F1
#
_entry.id   AF-A0AAW7YC68-F1
#
_cell.length_a   1.000
_cell.length_b   1.000
_cell.length_c   1.000
_cell.angle_alpha   90.00
_cell.angle_beta   90.00
_cell.angle_gamma   90.00
#
_symmetry.space_group_name_H-M   'P 1'
#
loop_
_entity.id
_entity.type
_entity.pdbx_description
1 polymer ?
#
loop_
_entity_poly.entity_id
_entity_poly.type
_entity_poly.pdbx_seq_one_letter_code
_entity_poly.pdbx_strand_id
1 'polypeptide(L)'
;MEFESYKVNRQHRGLLPIHQKSQWRINEADEELLFNKAKVNEWFCPRNCLWSIDDNFEIIGADAVGNLFVAKFWGNQGEWHGFPVSTKRNLDRPPTSAIHDWVDQKIIRRRIGNKMAQGQF
;
A
#
# COMPACT_ATOMS: atom_id res chain seq x y z
N MET A 1 17.42 1.62 -18.71
CA MET A 1 16.15 1.81 -17.99
C MET A 1 15.33 0.58 -18.29
N GLU A 2 15.30 -0.38 -17.38
CA GLU A 2 14.35 -1.50 -17.52
C GLU A 2 12.95 -0.91 -17.44
N PHE A 3 12.11 -1.23 -18.42
CA PHE A 3 10.73 -0.76 -18.45
C PHE A 3 9.98 -1.37 -17.27
N GLU A 4 9.83 -0.60 -16.20
CA GLU A 4 9.03 -0.98 -15.05
C GLU A 4 7.55 -0.75 -15.36
N SER A 5 6.90 -1.76 -15.96
CA SER A 5 5.45 -1.68 -16.19
C SER A 5 4.68 -2.02 -14.92
N TYR A 6 3.71 -1.18 -14.57
CA TYR A 6 2.74 -1.52 -13.53
C TYR A 6 1.70 -2.48 -14.09
N LYS A 7 1.36 -3.52 -13.33
CA LYS A 7 0.39 -4.52 -13.76
C LYS A 7 -0.54 -4.88 -12.62
N VAL A 8 -1.82 -4.57 -12.81
CA VAL A 8 -2.89 -4.90 -11.87
C VAL A 8 -2.91 -6.42 -11.64
N ASN A 9 -2.82 -6.83 -10.38
CA ASN A 9 -2.88 -8.24 -10.02
C ASN A 9 -4.35 -8.66 -9.80
N ARG A 10 -4.88 -9.46 -10.74
CA ARG A 10 -6.26 -9.96 -10.69
C ARG A 10 -6.59 -10.77 -9.43
N GLN A 11 -5.59 -11.36 -8.76
CA GLN A 11 -5.77 -12.08 -7.49
C GLN A 11 -6.32 -11.20 -6.36
N HIS A 12 -6.02 -9.89 -6.40
CA HIS A 12 -6.53 -8.89 -5.47
C HIS A 12 -7.75 -8.13 -6.02
N ARG A 13 -8.37 -8.67 -7.09
CA ARG A 13 -9.53 -8.12 -7.82
C ARG A 13 -10.64 -9.17 -8.00
N GLY A 14 -10.84 -10.03 -7.00
CA GLY A 14 -11.92 -11.00 -6.93
C GLY A 14 -11.61 -12.37 -7.54
N LEU A 15 -10.43 -12.58 -8.16
CA LEU A 15 -10.05 -13.90 -8.65
C LEU A 15 -9.81 -14.90 -7.51
N LEU A 16 -9.33 -14.42 -6.36
CA LEU A 16 -9.23 -15.21 -5.14
C LEU A 16 -10.15 -14.66 -4.05
N PRO A 17 -10.75 -15.51 -3.20
CA PRO A 17 -11.58 -15.05 -2.10
C PRO A 17 -10.82 -14.18 -1.09
N ILE A 18 -11.55 -13.27 -0.43
CA ILE A 18 -11.00 -12.33 0.57
C ILE A 18 -10.30 -13.01 1.77
N HIS A 19 -10.68 -14.25 2.08
CA HIS A 19 -10.03 -15.04 3.13
C HIS A 19 -8.65 -15.60 2.73
N GLN A 20 -8.33 -15.63 1.44
CA GLN A 20 -7.04 -16.08 0.92
C GLN A 20 -6.12 -14.91 0.56
N LYS A 21 -6.69 -13.83 0.00
CA LYS A 21 -5.97 -12.63 -0.43
C LYS A 21 -6.77 -11.38 -0.13
N SER A 22 -6.10 -10.32 0.31
CA SER A 22 -6.71 -9.00 0.42
C SER A 22 -7.24 -8.54 -0.93
N GLN A 23 -8.29 -7.73 -0.94
CA GLN A 23 -8.97 -7.29 -2.15
C GLN A 23 -8.99 -5.77 -2.20
N TRP A 24 -8.71 -5.22 -3.38
CA TRP A 24 -8.89 -3.80 -3.66
C TRP A 24 -10.38 -3.42 -3.63
N ARG A 25 -10.69 -2.23 -3.13
CA ARG A 25 -12.03 -1.63 -3.18
C ARG A 25 -12.11 -0.43 -4.11
N ILE A 26 -10.99 0.26 -4.30
CA ILE A 26 -10.82 1.34 -5.28
C ILE A 26 -10.75 0.77 -6.70
N ASN A 27 -10.90 1.58 -7.75
CA ASN A 27 -10.78 1.09 -9.14
C ASN A 27 -9.30 0.90 -9.54
N GLU A 28 -9.03 0.43 -10.76
CA GLU A 28 -7.65 0.19 -11.24
C GLU A 28 -6.87 1.50 -11.48
N ALA A 29 -7.55 2.56 -11.92
CA ALA A 29 -6.92 3.87 -12.10
C ALA A 29 -6.46 4.47 -10.76
N ASP A 30 -7.27 4.35 -9.70
CA ASP A 30 -6.92 4.80 -8.35
C ASP A 30 -5.72 3.98 -7.80
N GLU A 31 -5.66 2.68 -8.09
CA GLU A 31 -4.52 1.83 -7.74
C GLU A 31 -3.23 2.30 -8.44
N GLU A 32 -3.30 2.62 -9.73
CA GLU A 32 -2.18 3.19 -10.49
C GLU A 32 -1.77 4.57 -9.97
N LEU A 33 -2.73 5.41 -9.57
CA LEU A 33 -2.46 6.70 -8.94
C LEU A 33 -1.68 6.51 -7.63
N LEU A 34 -2.09 5.56 -6.78
CA LEU A 34 -1.36 5.24 -5.55
C LEU A 34 0.06 4.76 -5.83
N PHE A 35 0.27 3.97 -6.89
CA PHE A 35 1.59 3.51 -7.30
C PHE A 35 2.48 4.67 -7.76
N ASN A 36 1.98 5.53 -8.65
CA ASN A 36 2.70 6.70 -9.14
C ASN A 36 3.02 7.67 -7.99
N LYS A 37 2.08 7.86 -7.07
CA LYS A 37 2.26 8.67 -5.87
C LYS A 37 3.39 8.13 -4.98
N ALA A 38 3.45 6.82 -4.79
CA ALA A 38 4.53 6.19 -4.02
C ALA A 38 5.90 6.41 -4.67
N LYS A 39 5.97 6.34 -6.00
CA LYS A 39 7.19 6.62 -6.77
C LYS A 39 7.63 8.07 -6.65
N VAL A 40 6.71 9.02 -6.84
CA VAL A 40 6.99 10.46 -6.82
C VAL A 40 7.45 10.93 -5.44
N ASN A 41 6.81 10.45 -4.36
CA ASN A 41 7.17 10.82 -2.99
C ASN A 41 8.33 9.97 -2.41
N GLU A 42 8.90 9.08 -3.23
CA GLU A 42 9.99 8.22 -2.83
C GLU A 42 9.72 7.38 -1.57
N TRP A 43 8.49 6.87 -1.43
CA TRP A 43 8.07 6.00 -0.32
C TRP A 43 8.58 4.56 -0.47
N PHE A 44 9.89 4.44 -0.67
CA PHE A 44 10.60 3.21 -0.95
C PHE A 44 11.06 2.48 0.31
N CYS A 45 11.24 1.17 0.17
CA CYS A 45 11.93 0.30 1.11
C CYS A 45 13.11 -0.38 0.38
N PRO A 46 14.23 -0.68 1.07
CA PRO A 46 15.43 -1.29 0.47
C PRO A 46 15.22 -2.59 -0.33
N ARG A 47 14.05 -3.23 -0.20
CA ARG A 47 13.72 -4.50 -0.88
C ARG A 47 12.91 -4.33 -2.17
N ASN A 48 13.06 -3.21 -2.87
CA ASN A 48 12.29 -2.89 -4.07
C ASN A 48 10.77 -2.91 -3.83
N CYS A 49 10.37 -2.35 -2.69
CA CYS A 49 8.97 -2.19 -2.32
C CYS A 49 8.63 -0.71 -2.20
N LEU A 50 7.40 -0.39 -2.54
CA LEU A 50 6.79 0.93 -2.47
C LEU A 50 5.56 0.88 -1.58
N TRP A 51 5.26 2.00 -0.93
CA TRP A 51 4.14 2.11 -0.01
C TRP A 51 3.33 3.34 -0.33
N SER A 52 2.01 3.28 -0.19
CA SER A 52 1.15 4.42 -0.43
C SER A 52 -0.09 4.39 0.44
N ILE A 53 -0.72 5.55 0.57
CA ILE A 53 -2.02 5.74 1.20
C ILE A 53 -2.82 6.75 0.39
N ASP A 54 -4.14 6.64 0.48
CA ASP A 54 -5.07 7.63 -0.05
C ASP A 54 -4.89 9.00 0.65
N ASP A 55 -5.10 10.09 -0.08
CA ASP A 55 -4.92 11.48 0.41
C ASP A 55 -5.90 11.87 1.51
N ASN A 56 -7.10 11.29 1.49
CA ASN A 56 -8.11 11.50 2.52
C ASN A 56 -8.05 10.41 3.59
N PHE A 57 -7.06 9.53 3.51
CA PHE A 57 -6.90 8.37 4.36
C PHE A 57 -8.15 7.47 4.38
N GLU A 58 -8.74 7.27 3.20
CA GLU A 58 -9.91 6.42 3.02
C GLU A 58 -9.57 4.92 2.91
N ILE A 59 -10.61 4.10 2.96
CA ILE A 59 -10.50 2.65 2.82
C ILE A 59 -10.18 2.31 1.36
N ILE A 60 -9.00 1.76 1.12
CA ILE A 60 -8.56 1.37 -0.23
C ILE A 60 -8.80 -0.11 -0.55
N GLY A 61 -8.99 -0.93 0.49
CA GLY A 61 -9.17 -2.37 0.34
C GLY A 61 -9.74 -3.04 1.58
N ALA A 62 -9.81 -4.37 1.54
CA ALA A 62 -10.23 -5.18 2.68
C ALA A 62 -9.57 -6.57 2.67
N ASP A 63 -9.46 -7.18 3.84
CA ASP A 63 -9.12 -8.59 4.03
C ASP A 63 -10.19 -9.31 4.89
N ALA A 64 -9.90 -10.55 5.30
CA ALA A 64 -10.79 -11.33 6.16
C ALA A 64 -11.05 -10.70 7.53
N VAL A 65 -10.17 -9.81 7.99
CA VAL A 65 -10.20 -9.20 9.32
C VAL A 65 -10.90 -7.85 9.27
N GLY A 66 -10.73 -7.07 8.19
CA GLY A 66 -11.44 -5.81 8.04
C GLY A 66 -10.91 -4.91 6.93
N ASN A 67 -11.12 -3.61 7.12
CA ASN A 67 -10.77 -2.57 6.15
C ASN A 67 -9.26 -2.26 6.15
N LEU A 68 -8.72 -2.00 4.98
CA LEU A 68 -7.31 -1.71 4.74
C LEU A 68 -7.16 -0.30 4.15
N PHE A 69 -6.14 0.41 4.62
CA PHE A 69 -5.88 1.82 4.29
C PHE A 69 -4.50 2.04 3.64
N VAL A 70 -3.68 0.98 3.58
CA VAL A 70 -2.29 1.06 3.14
C VAL A 70 -2.09 0.14 1.94
N ALA A 71 -1.47 0.68 0.89
CA ALA A 71 -1.06 -0.03 -0.29
C ALA A 71 0.42 -0.41 -0.19
N LYS A 72 0.73 -1.63 -0.62
CA LYS A 72 2.10 -2.11 -0.80
C LYS A 72 2.26 -2.52 -2.25
N PHE A 73 3.34 -2.06 -2.86
CA PHE A 73 3.75 -2.45 -4.19
C PHE A 73 5.11 -3.10 -4.13
N TRP A 74 5.32 -4.14 -4.93
CA TRP A 74 6.59 -4.85 -5.02
C TRP A 74 6.94 -5.06 -6.47
N GLY A 75 8.19 -4.78 -6.81
CA GLY A 75 8.74 -4.96 -8.15
C GLY A 75 9.50 -6.28 -8.23
N ASN A 76 9.15 -7.11 -9.21
CA ASN A 76 9.87 -8.35 -9.50
C ASN A 76 10.05 -8.53 -11.00
N GLN A 77 11.28 -8.78 -11.44
CA GLN A 77 11.64 -9.00 -12.85
C GLN A 77 11.09 -7.92 -13.81
N GLY A 78 11.08 -6.65 -13.38
CA GLY A 78 10.60 -5.52 -14.19
C GLY A 78 9.08 -5.32 -14.20
N GLU A 79 8.29 -6.16 -13.54
CA GLU A 79 6.85 -5.94 -13.33
C GLU A 79 6.58 -5.49 -11.89
N TRP A 80 5.75 -4.46 -11.72
CA TRP A 80 5.26 -4.04 -10.40
C TRP A 80 3.83 -4.48 -10.18
N HIS A 81 3.55 -4.96 -8.98
CA HIS A 81 2.20 -5.33 -8.56
C HIS A 81 1.86 -4.71 -7.20
N GLY A 82 0.62 -4.26 -7.06
CA GLY A 82 0.09 -3.72 -5.82
C GLY A 82 -0.91 -4.64 -5.13
N PHE A 83 -1.00 -4.47 -3.81
CA PHE A 83 -2.10 -4.99 -3.01
C PHE A 83 -2.31 -4.17 -1.74
N PRO A 84 -3.54 -4.12 -1.21
CA PRO A 84 -3.81 -3.48 0.07
C PRO A 84 -3.35 -4.39 1.21
N VAL A 85 -2.84 -3.81 2.29
CA VAL A 85 -2.25 -4.55 3.41
C VAL A 85 -2.63 -3.99 4.78
N SER A 86 -2.55 -4.85 5.80
CA SER A 86 -2.63 -4.47 7.21
C SER A 86 -1.24 -4.27 7.78
N THR A 87 -1.05 -3.20 8.56
CA THR A 87 0.26 -2.89 9.17
C THR A 87 0.61 -3.76 10.38
N LYS A 88 -0.32 -4.63 10.81
CA LYS A 88 -0.13 -5.54 11.95
C LYS A 88 0.95 -6.59 11.70
N ARG A 89 1.14 -7.02 10.45
CA ARG A 89 2.21 -7.96 10.10
C ARG A 89 3.52 -7.20 9.89
N ASN A 90 4.61 -7.68 10.49
CA ASN A 90 5.92 -7.01 10.38
C ASN A 90 6.40 -6.83 8.93
N LEU A 91 6.11 -7.81 8.05
CA LEU A 91 6.47 -7.72 6.63
C LEU A 91 5.60 -6.72 5.86
N ASP A 92 4.43 -6.39 6.39
CA ASP A 92 3.44 -5.50 5.78
C ASP A 92 3.37 -4.14 6.49
N ARG A 93 4.43 -3.80 7.23
CA ARG A 93 4.61 -2.50 7.87
C ARG A 93 5.39 -1.54 6.97
N PRO A 94 4.88 -0.34 6.69
CA PRO A 94 5.62 0.67 5.94
C PRO A 94 6.89 1.11 6.68
N PRO A 95 7.94 1.57 5.96
CA PRO A 95 9.11 2.15 6.59
C PRO A 95 8.71 3.42 7.35
N THR A 96 9.41 3.70 8.46
CA THR A 96 9.14 4.86 9.30
C THR A 96 9.32 6.18 8.54
N SER A 97 10.20 6.24 7.54
CA SER A 97 10.35 7.39 6.65
C SER A 97 9.05 7.72 5.91
N ALA A 98 8.41 6.74 5.28
CA ALA A 98 7.14 6.95 4.59
C ALA A 98 6.04 7.37 5.58
N ILE A 99 5.98 6.75 6.76
CA ILE A 99 5.00 7.12 7.81
C ILE A 99 5.21 8.56 8.29
N HIS A 100 6.44 8.98 8.49
CA HIS A 100 6.77 10.35 8.90
C HIS A 100 6.33 11.34 7.83
N ASP A 101 6.63 11.04 6.57
CA ASP A 101 6.24 11.89 5.46
C ASP A 101 4.71 11.99 5.33
N TRP A 102 3.95 10.91 5.53
CA TRP A 102 2.49 10.96 5.58
C TRP A 102 1.94 11.84 6.71
N VAL A 103 2.64 11.93 7.83
CA VAL A 103 2.29 12.81 8.96
C VAL A 103 2.64 14.25 8.62
N ASP A 104 3.80 14.50 8.02
CA ASP A 104 4.29 15.83 7.66
C ASP A 104 3.43 16.46 6.55
N GLN A 105 3.01 15.64 5.57
CA GLN A 105 2.02 15.99 4.55
C GLN A 105 0.58 16.10 5.10
N LYS A 106 0.36 15.82 6.39
CA LYS A 106 -0.95 15.87 7.08
C LYS A 106 -2.00 14.91 6.52
N ILE A 107 -1.60 13.89 5.77
CA ILE A 107 -2.49 12.83 5.28
C ILE A 107 -3.02 12.02 6.48
N ILE A 108 -2.15 11.73 7.45
CA ILE A 108 -2.52 11.06 8.69
C ILE A 108 -2.11 11.85 9.92
N ARG A 109 -2.84 11.64 11.02
CA ARG A 109 -2.43 12.18 12.32
C ARG A 109 -1.25 11.39 12.88
N ARG A 110 -0.34 12.06 13.59
CA ARG A 110 0.82 11.43 14.28
C ARG A 110 0.45 10.20 15.12
N ARG A 111 -0.71 10.21 15.80
CA ARG A 111 -1.20 9.06 16.57
C ARG A 111 -1.43 7.81 15.70
N ILE A 112 -1.92 7.99 14.47
CA ILE A 112 -2.15 6.90 13.52
C ILE A 112 -0.80 6.38 13.02
N GLY A 113 0.11 7.27 12.63
CA GLY A 113 1.47 6.90 12.22
C GLY A 113 2.20 6.08 13.29
N ASN A 114 2.12 6.48 14.57
CA ASN A 114 2.69 5.71 15.68
C ASN A 114 2.09 4.30 15.78
N LYS A 115 0.76 4.15 15.63
CA LYS A 115 0.11 2.83 15.64
C LYS A 115 0.58 1.96 14.48
N MET A 116 0.70 2.52 13.27
CA MET A 116 1.23 1.79 12.11
C MET A 116 2.67 1.33 12.35
N ALA A 117 3.53 2.21 12.84
CA ALA A 117 4.93 1.90 13.16
C ALA A 117 5.07 0.81 14.23
N GLN A 118 4.09 0.68 15.13
CA GLN A 118 4.02 -0.35 16.16
C GLN A 118 3.25 -1.61 15.74
N GLY A 119 2.62 -1.62 14.55
CA GLY A 119 1.76 -2.72 14.09
C GLY A 119 0.46 -2.88 14.86
N GLN A 120 -0.08 -1.77 15.36
CA GLN A 120 -1.33 -1.70 16.13
C GLN A 120 -2.47 -1.01 15.37
N PHE A 121 -2.27 -0.79 14.06
CA PHE A 121 -3.28 -0.28 13.14
C PHE A 121 -3.76 -1.43 12.25
#